data_AF-A0A7F8Q7V5-F1
#
_entry.id   AF-A0A7F8Q7V5-F1
#
_cell.length_a   1.000
_cell.length_b   1.000
_cell.length_c   1.000
_cell.angle_alpha   90.00
_cell.angle_beta   90.00
_cell.angle_gamma   90.00
#
_symmetry.space_group_name_H-M   'P 1'
#
loop_
_entity.id
_entity.type
_entity.pdbx_description
1 polymer ?
#
loop_
_entity_poly.entity_id
_entity_poly.type
_entity_poly.pdbx_seq_one_letter_code
_entity_poly.pdbx_strand_id
1 'polypeptide(L)'
;MTLPHSPGNVGEPRPPQAMEVHRLEHRQEEEHKEERQHSLHMGSSVRRRTFRSSEQDYQFSAADYALAAALALTASSETSWESQLRRQTSAVELEERGQKRVGFGNDFERTEIAFLRTQWLLRQRRDRKALRRRMEEKFQEAKELRELCSGRGPWFWIPLRSHAVWEHTTVLLTCTVQASPPPQVTW
;
A
#
# COMPACT_ATOMS: atom_id res chain seq x y z
N MET A 1 39.30 -52.13 38.56
CA MET A 1 39.10 -51.93 37.11
C MET A 1 38.14 -50.77 36.93
N THR A 2 38.71 -49.60 36.63
CA THR A 2 38.07 -48.29 36.54
C THR A 2 37.40 -48.08 35.18
N LEU A 3 36.17 -47.57 35.15
CA LEU A 3 35.49 -47.08 33.94
C LEU A 3 35.66 -45.55 33.85
N PRO A 4 36.02 -44.98 32.69
CA PRO A 4 36.25 -43.54 32.58
C PRO A 4 34.94 -42.78 32.41
N HIS A 5 34.84 -41.66 33.14
CA HIS A 5 33.79 -40.65 33.00
C HIS A 5 34.04 -39.81 31.75
N SER A 6 32.99 -39.55 30.96
CA SER A 6 33.01 -38.55 29.90
C SER A 6 32.45 -37.23 30.45
N PRO A 7 33.13 -36.08 30.29
CA PRO A 7 32.58 -34.79 30.70
C PRO A 7 31.61 -34.27 29.64
N GLY A 8 30.39 -33.94 30.09
CA GLY A 8 29.38 -33.26 29.30
C GLY A 8 29.84 -31.84 28.94
N ASN A 9 29.87 -31.55 27.65
CA ASN A 9 30.12 -30.23 27.09
C ASN A 9 28.84 -29.39 27.23
N VAL A 10 28.85 -28.42 28.15
CA VAL A 10 27.78 -27.43 28.31
C VAL A 10 28.00 -26.35 27.24
N GLY A 11 27.21 -26.42 26.16
CA GLY A 11 27.11 -25.32 25.20
C GLY A 11 26.12 -24.27 25.70
N GLU A 12 26.60 -23.09 26.06
CA GLU A 12 25.76 -21.91 26.26
C GLU A 12 25.06 -21.49 24.94
N PRO A 13 23.78 -21.08 24.97
CA PRO A 13 23.10 -20.59 23.79
C PRO A 13 23.54 -19.16 23.46
N ARG A 14 24.26 -19.00 22.35
CA ARG A 14 24.57 -17.70 21.74
C ARG A 14 23.26 -16.96 21.38
N PRO A 15 23.04 -15.69 21.77
CA PRO A 15 21.83 -14.97 21.41
C PRO A 15 21.77 -14.67 19.89
N PRO A 16 20.57 -14.60 19.30
CA PRO A 16 20.40 -14.41 17.86
C PRO A 16 20.74 -12.98 17.45
N GLN A 17 21.95 -12.78 16.90
CA GLN A 17 22.44 -11.53 16.32
C GLN A 17 21.49 -10.90 15.28
N ALA A 18 20.59 -11.69 14.70
CA ALA A 18 19.58 -11.23 13.74
C ALA A 18 18.56 -10.24 14.32
N MET A 19 18.22 -10.33 15.62
CA MET A 19 17.26 -9.40 16.24
C MET A 19 17.85 -8.00 16.44
N GLU A 20 19.16 -7.91 16.66
CA GLU A 20 19.84 -6.64 16.95
C GLU A 20 20.03 -5.80 15.68
N VAL A 21 20.35 -6.46 14.55
CA VAL A 21 20.47 -5.82 13.24
C VAL A 21 19.14 -5.22 12.78
N HIS A 22 18.03 -5.96 12.94
CA HIS A 22 16.71 -5.48 12.53
C HIS A 22 16.20 -4.30 13.37
N ARG A 23 16.64 -4.20 14.63
CA ARG A 23 16.33 -3.08 15.53
C ARG A 23 17.10 -1.81 15.16
N LEU A 24 18.34 -1.96 14.67
CA LEU A 24 19.17 -0.84 14.20
C LEU A 24 18.66 -0.28 12.88
N GLU A 25 18.29 -1.13 11.92
CA GLU A 25 17.77 -0.70 10.62
C GLU A 25 16.44 0.07 10.77
N HIS A 26 15.54 -0.40 11.63
CA HIS A 26 14.28 0.29 11.91
C HIS A 26 14.49 1.68 12.53
N ARG A 27 15.52 1.85 13.37
CA ARG A 27 15.81 3.14 14.00
C ARG A 27 16.30 4.17 12.99
N GLN A 28 17.16 3.76 12.06
CA GLN A 28 17.66 4.65 11.00
C GLN A 28 16.55 5.06 10.03
N GLU A 29 15.58 4.18 9.78
CA GLU A 29 14.46 4.48 8.89
C GLU A 29 13.47 5.50 9.50
N GLU A 30 13.28 5.48 10.83
CA GLU A 30 12.51 6.49 11.56
C GLU A 30 13.20 7.86 11.54
N GLU A 31 14.50 7.91 11.82
CA GLU A 31 15.30 9.15 11.80
C GLU A 31 15.23 9.84 10.41
N HIS A 32 15.33 9.07 9.32
CA HIS A 32 15.22 9.60 7.96
C HIS A 32 13.79 10.02 7.54
N LYS A 33 12.74 9.50 8.21
CA LYS A 33 11.37 10.01 8.04
C LYS A 33 11.17 11.33 8.77
N GLU A 34 11.71 11.47 9.97
CA GLU A 34 11.64 12.69 10.77
C GLU A 34 12.36 13.87 10.06
N GLU A 35 13.55 13.64 9.51
CA GLU A 35 14.29 14.66 8.74
C GLU A 35 13.51 15.16 7.52
N ARG A 36 12.85 14.25 6.80
CA ARG A 36 12.00 14.61 5.65
C ARG A 36 10.78 15.43 6.07
N GLN A 37 10.17 15.11 7.22
CA GLN A 37 9.04 15.87 7.76
C GLN A 37 9.46 17.28 8.20
N HIS A 38 10.64 17.43 8.81
CA HIS A 38 11.20 18.72 9.19
C HIS A 38 11.50 19.62 7.97
N SER A 39 12.01 19.04 6.87
CA SER A 39 12.25 19.78 5.63
C SER A 39 10.98 20.34 5.00
N LEU A 40 9.86 19.59 5.06
CA LEU A 40 8.57 20.04 4.52
C LEU A 40 7.96 21.21 5.31
N HIS A 41 8.23 21.32 6.62
CA HIS A 41 7.65 22.37 7.46
C HIS A 41 8.30 23.75 7.27
N MET A 42 9.49 23.84 6.66
CA MET A 42 10.22 25.10 6.48
C MET A 42 9.92 25.86 5.19
N GLY A 43 9.05 25.32 4.31
CA GLY A 43 8.80 25.89 2.99
C GLY A 43 7.63 26.89 2.84
N SER A 44 6.90 27.24 3.90
CA SER A 44 5.61 27.94 3.75
C SER A 44 5.47 29.16 4.67
N SER A 45 5.99 30.32 4.26
CA SER A 45 5.55 31.62 4.79
C SER A 45 5.28 32.63 3.66
N VAL A 46 4.17 32.43 2.93
CA VAL A 46 3.69 33.45 1.98
C VAL A 46 2.84 34.48 2.74
N ARG A 47 3.43 35.64 3.04
CA ARG A 47 2.75 36.76 3.69
C ARG A 47 1.86 37.49 2.67
N ARG A 48 0.55 37.20 2.66
CA ARG A 48 -0.41 37.92 1.82
C ARG A 48 -0.73 39.29 2.42
N ARG A 49 -0.49 40.35 1.65
CA ARG A 49 -0.84 41.73 1.98
C ARG A 49 -2.31 41.96 1.63
N THR A 50 -3.16 42.25 2.61
CA THR A 50 -4.57 42.58 2.37
C THR A 50 -4.73 44.08 2.16
N PHE A 51 -5.27 44.47 1.00
CA PHE A 51 -5.63 45.85 0.69
C PHE A 51 -7.09 46.07 1.11
N ARG A 52 -7.36 47.14 1.86
CA ARG A 52 -8.72 47.52 2.28
C ARG A 52 -9.28 48.48 1.24
N SER A 53 -10.25 48.04 0.45
CA SER A 53 -11.03 48.91 -0.45
C SER A 53 -12.23 49.44 0.32
N SER A 54 -12.37 50.76 0.42
CA SER A 54 -13.59 51.39 0.93
C SER A 54 -14.70 51.27 -0.12
N GLU A 55 -15.74 50.50 0.17
CA GLU A 55 -16.95 50.41 -0.65
C GLU A 55 -17.73 51.72 -0.52
N GLN A 56 -17.77 52.50 -1.61
CA GLN A 56 -18.72 53.58 -1.79
C GLN A 56 -19.64 53.16 -2.92
N ASP A 57 -20.88 52.81 -2.57
CA ASP A 57 -21.91 52.40 -3.51
C ASP A 57 -22.33 53.60 -4.38
N TYR A 58 -21.67 53.75 -5.53
CA TYR A 58 -22.07 54.69 -6.56
C TYR A 58 -23.31 54.13 -7.27
N GLN A 59 -24.48 54.72 -6.99
CA GLN A 59 -25.71 54.36 -7.72
C GLN A 59 -25.75 55.09 -9.06
N PHE A 60 -25.68 54.32 -10.14
CA PHE A 60 -25.75 54.83 -11.51
C PHE A 60 -27.19 55.25 -11.86
N SER A 61 -27.32 56.42 -12.48
CA SER A 61 -28.60 56.93 -12.98
C SER A 61 -29.02 56.19 -14.24
N ALA A 62 -30.32 56.18 -14.55
CA ALA A 62 -30.83 55.61 -15.80
C ALA A 62 -30.18 56.21 -17.06
N ALA A 63 -29.74 57.47 -16.99
CA ALA A 63 -28.98 58.12 -18.05
C ALA A 63 -27.57 57.54 -18.21
N ASP A 64 -26.93 57.14 -17.11
CA ASP A 64 -25.61 56.51 -17.15
C ASP A 64 -25.69 55.12 -17.76
N TYR A 65 -26.76 54.37 -17.44
CA TYR A 65 -27.03 53.09 -18.09
C TYR A 65 -27.33 53.24 -19.58
N ALA A 66 -28.09 54.27 -19.98
CA ALA A 66 -28.36 54.55 -21.39
C ALA A 66 -27.08 54.95 -22.15
N LEU A 67 -26.21 55.75 -21.52
CA LEU A 67 -24.94 56.17 -22.10
C LEU A 67 -23.94 55.01 -22.19
N ALA A 68 -23.87 54.14 -21.17
CA ALA A 68 -23.08 52.91 -21.21
C ALA A 68 -23.60 51.94 -22.28
N ALA A 69 -24.92 51.81 -22.44
CA ALA A 69 -25.52 50.99 -23.48
C ALA A 69 -25.23 51.53 -24.89
N ALA A 70 -25.34 52.85 -25.10
CA ALA A 70 -24.99 53.49 -26.36
C ALA A 70 -23.52 53.28 -26.70
N LEU A 71 -22.61 53.49 -25.75
CA LEU A 71 -21.17 53.26 -25.94
C LEU A 71 -20.85 51.79 -26.21
N ALA A 72 -21.53 50.84 -25.56
CA ALA A 72 -21.36 49.42 -25.82
C ALA A 72 -21.82 49.02 -27.23
N LEU A 73 -22.94 49.60 -27.71
CA LEU A 73 -23.46 49.36 -29.05
C LEU A 73 -22.56 49.99 -30.13
N THR A 74 -22.09 51.22 -29.95
CA THR A 74 -21.15 51.86 -30.88
C THR A 74 -19.79 51.16 -30.89
N ALA A 75 -19.29 50.74 -29.72
CA ALA A 75 -18.09 49.93 -29.62
C ALA A 75 -18.25 48.58 -30.34
N SER A 76 -19.44 47.97 -30.33
CA SER A 76 -19.70 46.71 -31.04
C SER A 76 -19.81 46.85 -32.56
N SER A 77 -20.30 47.99 -33.07
CA SER A 77 -20.46 48.21 -34.52
C SER A 77 -19.16 48.60 -35.21
N GLU A 78 -18.28 49.35 -34.56
CA GLU A 78 -17.03 49.85 -35.17
C GLU A 78 -15.86 48.86 -35.07
N THR A 79 -15.99 47.78 -34.30
CA THR A 79 -14.86 46.90 -33.98
C THR A 79 -15.03 45.45 -34.44
N SER A 80 -16.12 45.11 -35.14
CA SER A 80 -16.54 43.72 -35.34
C SER A 80 -15.51 42.85 -36.08
N TRP A 81 -14.85 43.38 -37.12
CA TRP A 81 -13.88 42.61 -37.92
C TRP A 81 -12.45 42.69 -37.38
N GLU A 82 -11.95 43.89 -37.08
CA GLU A 82 -10.57 44.05 -36.62
C GLU A 82 -10.33 43.48 -35.21
N SER A 83 -11.31 43.61 -34.31
CA SER A 83 -11.18 43.01 -32.97
C SER A 83 -11.32 41.51 -33.00
N GLN A 84 -12.11 40.96 -33.93
CA GLN A 84 -12.19 39.52 -34.14
C GLN A 84 -10.86 38.97 -34.66
N LEU A 85 -10.22 39.66 -35.62
CA LEU A 85 -8.87 39.31 -36.07
C LEU A 85 -7.85 39.37 -34.93
N ARG A 86 -7.81 40.46 -34.15
CA ARG A 86 -6.88 40.59 -33.01
C ARG A 86 -7.08 39.49 -31.96
N ARG A 87 -8.33 39.12 -31.66
CA ARG A 87 -8.65 38.01 -30.76
C ARG A 87 -8.16 36.68 -31.34
N GLN A 88 -8.41 36.41 -32.62
CA GLN A 88 -7.93 35.20 -33.29
C GLN A 88 -6.41 35.14 -33.30
N THR A 89 -5.71 36.22 -33.63
CA THR A 89 -4.24 36.28 -33.61
C THR A 89 -3.71 36.06 -32.19
N SER A 90 -4.31 36.69 -31.17
CA SER A 90 -3.89 36.50 -29.77
C SER A 90 -4.15 35.08 -29.24
N ALA A 91 -5.22 34.42 -29.72
CA ALA A 91 -5.53 33.05 -29.36
C ALA A 91 -4.52 32.08 -29.99
N VAL A 92 -4.17 32.29 -31.27
CA VAL A 92 -3.13 31.53 -31.98
C VAL A 92 -1.77 31.71 -31.28
N GLU A 93 -1.39 32.94 -30.92
CA GLU A 93 -0.13 33.19 -30.20
C GLU A 93 -0.10 32.56 -28.80
N LEU A 94 -1.23 32.52 -28.10
CA LEU A 94 -1.36 31.83 -26.81
C LEU A 94 -1.27 30.31 -26.95
N GLU A 95 -1.87 29.73 -28.00
CA GLU A 95 -1.74 28.31 -28.32
C GLU A 95 -0.30 27.95 -28.68
N GLU A 96 0.41 28.77 -29.47
CA GLU A 96 1.82 28.57 -29.80
C GLU A 96 2.73 28.70 -28.56
N ARG A 97 2.47 29.67 -27.67
CA ARG A 97 3.15 29.79 -26.37
C ARG A 97 2.80 28.65 -25.41
N GLY A 98 1.61 28.07 -25.53
CA GLY A 98 1.17 26.88 -24.79
C GLY A 98 1.90 25.64 -25.29
N GLN A 99 1.99 25.47 -26.61
CA GLN A 99 2.63 24.33 -27.27
C GLN A 99 4.14 24.27 -27.00
N LYS A 100 4.83 25.42 -26.97
CA LYS A 100 6.24 25.51 -26.54
C LYS A 100 6.48 25.13 -25.07
N ARG A 101 5.45 25.13 -24.22
CA ARG A 101 5.54 24.73 -22.80
C ARG A 101 5.23 23.26 -22.53
N VAL A 102 4.71 22.50 -23.50
CA VAL A 102 4.38 21.07 -23.31
C VAL A 102 5.62 20.16 -23.41
N GLY A 103 6.76 20.68 -23.90
CA GLY A 103 7.92 19.87 -24.28
C GLY A 103 9.04 19.70 -23.24
N PHE A 104 8.84 20.00 -21.95
CA PHE A 104 9.88 19.81 -20.95
C PHE A 104 9.33 19.13 -19.68
N GLY A 105 9.83 17.93 -19.37
CA GLY A 105 9.97 17.49 -17.98
C GLY A 105 9.36 16.15 -17.55
N ASN A 106 8.38 15.57 -18.26
CA ASN A 106 7.59 14.46 -17.69
C ASN A 106 7.89 13.06 -18.26
N ASP A 107 8.82 12.93 -19.20
CA ASP A 107 9.12 11.62 -19.78
C ASP A 107 9.79 10.70 -18.77
N PHE A 108 10.71 11.24 -17.96
CA PHE A 108 11.36 10.48 -16.89
C PHE A 108 10.34 10.01 -15.84
N GLU A 109 9.47 10.92 -15.36
CA GLU A 109 8.40 10.58 -14.40
C GLU A 109 7.44 9.51 -14.96
N ARG A 110 7.07 9.61 -16.24
CA ARG A 110 6.23 8.61 -16.91
C ARG A 110 6.91 7.24 -16.97
N THR A 111 8.20 7.22 -17.28
CA THR A 111 8.98 5.96 -17.31
C THR A 111 9.13 5.36 -15.92
N GLU A 112 9.34 6.17 -14.90
CA GLU A 112 9.45 5.73 -13.50
C GLU A 112 8.12 5.14 -13.00
N ILE A 113 6.99 5.80 -13.26
CA ILE A 113 5.66 5.29 -12.93
C ILE A 113 5.40 3.96 -13.65
N ALA A 114 5.75 3.85 -14.94
CA ALA A 114 5.59 2.61 -15.70
C ALA A 114 6.46 1.47 -15.15
N PHE A 115 7.70 1.79 -14.77
CA PHE A 115 8.62 0.84 -14.13
C PHE A 115 8.07 0.33 -12.80
N LEU A 116 7.64 1.22 -11.90
CA LEU A 116 7.08 0.86 -10.59
C LEU A 116 5.82 0.00 -10.72
N ARG A 117 4.92 0.34 -11.66
CA ARG A 117 3.73 -0.48 -11.96
C ARG A 117 4.10 -1.88 -12.41
N THR A 118 5.08 -1.97 -13.31
CA THR A 118 5.58 -3.26 -13.83
C THR A 118 6.22 -4.09 -12.72
N GLN A 119 7.05 -3.46 -11.89
CA GLN A 119 7.69 -4.09 -10.75
C GLN A 119 6.65 -4.63 -9.75
N TRP A 120 5.62 -3.83 -9.43
CA TRP A 120 4.54 -4.25 -8.53
C TRP A 120 3.79 -5.47 -9.10
N LEU A 121 3.41 -5.43 -10.39
CA LEU A 121 2.75 -6.55 -11.05
C LEU A 121 3.59 -7.82 -11.04
N LEU A 122 4.90 -7.71 -11.26
CA LEU A 122 5.82 -8.86 -11.22
C LEU A 122 5.93 -9.45 -9.82
N ARG A 123 6.04 -8.60 -8.78
CA ARG A 123 6.04 -9.05 -7.37
C ARG A 123 4.74 -9.77 -7.03
N GLN A 124 3.59 -9.17 -7.34
CA GLN A 124 2.27 -9.78 -7.14
C GLN A 124 2.12 -11.13 -7.83
N ARG A 125 2.58 -11.25 -9.10
CA ARG A 125 2.55 -12.52 -9.84
C ARG A 125 3.46 -13.57 -9.20
N ARG A 126 4.65 -13.19 -8.75
CA ARG A 126 5.58 -14.08 -8.04
C ARG A 126 4.95 -14.60 -6.74
N ASP A 127 4.32 -13.72 -5.97
CA ASP A 127 3.69 -14.08 -4.70
C ASP A 127 2.51 -15.04 -4.92
N ARG A 128 1.69 -14.80 -5.95
CA ARG A 128 0.62 -15.74 -6.35
C ARG A 128 1.17 -17.10 -6.80
N LYS A 129 2.27 -17.12 -7.57
CA LYS A 129 2.92 -18.38 -7.99
C LYS A 129 3.51 -19.13 -6.79
N ALA A 130 4.13 -18.41 -5.85
CA ALA A 130 4.65 -18.99 -4.62
C ALA A 130 3.53 -19.58 -3.76
N LEU A 131 2.39 -18.88 -3.65
CA LEU A 131 1.23 -19.38 -2.91
C LEU A 131 0.64 -20.66 -3.54
N ARG A 132 0.52 -20.71 -4.87
CA ARG A 132 0.07 -21.92 -5.58
C ARG A 132 0.99 -23.11 -5.34
N ARG A 133 2.30 -22.91 -5.45
CA ARG A 133 3.29 -23.98 -5.20
C ARG A 133 3.16 -24.55 -3.78
N ARG A 134 3.04 -23.68 -2.77
CA ARG A 134 2.81 -24.11 -1.39
C ARG A 134 1.51 -24.91 -1.23
N MET A 135 0.44 -24.51 -1.92
CA MET A 135 -0.82 -25.25 -1.90
C MET A 135 -0.68 -26.63 -2.57
N GLU A 136 0.00 -26.70 -3.71
CA GLU A 136 0.28 -27.95 -4.43
C GLU A 136 1.15 -28.89 -3.58
N GLU A 137 2.20 -28.37 -2.95
CA GLU A 137 3.05 -29.10 -2.00
C GLU A 137 2.22 -29.68 -0.85
N LYS A 138 1.38 -28.86 -0.19
CA LYS A 138 0.51 -29.32 0.92
C LYS A 138 -0.53 -30.35 0.47
N PHE A 139 -1.08 -30.20 -0.72
CA PHE A 139 -2.00 -31.18 -1.28
C PHE A 139 -1.29 -32.51 -1.56
N GLN A 140 -0.07 -32.44 -2.10
CA GLN A 140 0.74 -33.62 -2.39
C GLN A 140 1.15 -34.34 -1.09
N GLU A 141 1.59 -33.60 -0.07
CA GLU A 141 1.84 -34.15 1.28
C GLU A 141 0.60 -34.86 1.85
N ALA A 142 -0.59 -34.26 1.71
CA ALA A 142 -1.83 -34.87 2.20
C ALA A 142 -2.21 -36.14 1.42
N LYS A 143 -1.96 -36.15 0.11
CA LYS A 143 -2.18 -37.33 -0.75
C LYS A 143 -1.25 -38.47 -0.35
N GLU A 144 0.03 -38.19 -0.16
CA GLU A 144 1.04 -39.16 0.29
C GLU A 144 0.68 -39.74 1.65
N LEU A 145 0.28 -38.89 2.61
CA LEU A 145 -0.21 -39.36 3.91
C LEU A 145 -1.39 -40.31 3.74
N ARG A 146 -2.36 -39.97 2.89
CA ARG A 146 -3.53 -40.82 2.63
C ARG A 146 -3.14 -42.18 2.01
N GLU A 147 -2.18 -42.19 1.09
CA GLU A 147 -1.67 -43.42 0.48
C GLU A 147 -0.98 -44.29 1.54
N LEU A 148 -0.14 -43.71 2.41
CA LEU A 148 0.47 -44.41 3.55
C LEU A 148 -0.58 -45.00 4.50
N CYS A 149 -1.70 -44.30 4.71
CA CYS A 149 -2.82 -44.77 5.52
C CYS A 149 -3.63 -45.90 4.84
N SER A 150 -3.73 -45.93 3.50
CA SER A 150 -4.67 -46.80 2.79
C SER A 150 -4.39 -48.31 2.89
N GLY A 151 -3.15 -48.69 3.18
CA GLY A 151 -2.75 -50.08 3.38
C GLY A 151 -2.64 -50.51 4.85
N ARG A 152 -2.86 -49.57 5.78
CA ARG A 152 -2.69 -49.80 7.23
C ARG A 152 -4.03 -49.78 7.93
N GLY A 153 -4.18 -50.61 8.97
CA GLY A 153 -5.33 -50.53 9.88
C GLY A 153 -5.34 -49.21 10.65
N PRO A 154 -6.48 -48.82 11.25
CA PRO A 154 -6.58 -47.59 12.04
C PRO A 154 -5.60 -47.60 13.20
N TRP A 155 -4.94 -46.48 13.46
CA TRP A 155 -4.08 -46.31 14.63
C TRP A 155 -4.41 -45.05 15.40
N PHE A 156 -4.14 -45.09 16.70
CA PHE A 156 -4.26 -43.92 17.57
C PHE A 156 -3.07 -42.99 17.34
N TRP A 157 -3.35 -41.78 16.88
CA TRP A 157 -2.31 -40.76 16.69
C TRP A 157 -1.74 -40.33 18.03
N ILE A 158 -2.61 -40.20 19.03
CA ILE A 158 -2.25 -39.91 20.42
C ILE A 158 -2.71 -41.09 21.28
N PRO A 159 -1.82 -41.75 22.03
CA PRO A 159 -2.20 -42.78 22.98
C PRO A 159 -3.15 -42.22 24.03
N LEU A 160 -4.24 -42.94 24.32
CA LEU A 160 -5.15 -42.61 25.42
C LEU A 160 -4.37 -42.62 26.74
N ARG A 161 -4.51 -41.55 27.51
CA ARG A 161 -3.87 -41.40 28.82
C ARG A 161 -4.89 -41.65 29.91
N SER A 162 -4.45 -42.29 30.99
CA SER A 162 -5.24 -42.37 32.21
C SER A 162 -5.34 -40.99 32.85
N HIS A 163 -6.54 -40.64 33.30
CA HIS A 163 -6.80 -39.41 34.05
C HIS A 163 -7.34 -39.79 35.43
N ALA A 164 -6.74 -39.22 36.47
CA ALA A 164 -7.28 -39.27 37.82
C ALA A 164 -8.06 -37.97 38.06
N VAL A 165 -9.30 -38.10 38.53
CA VAL A 165 -10.21 -36.98 38.71
C VAL A 165 -10.98 -37.10 40.01
N TRP A 166 -11.38 -35.95 40.53
CA TRP A 166 -12.22 -35.85 41.72
C TRP A 166 -13.69 -36.07 41.39
N GLU A 167 -14.46 -36.47 42.39
CA GLU A 167 -15.91 -36.59 42.27
C GLU A 167 -16.53 -35.26 41.82
N HIS A 168 -17.56 -35.35 40.97
CA HIS A 168 -18.27 -34.20 40.40
C HIS A 168 -17.42 -33.26 39.53
N THR A 169 -16.27 -33.71 39.03
CA THR A 169 -15.49 -32.97 38.03
C THR A 169 -15.81 -33.41 36.61
N THR A 170 -15.91 -32.45 35.69
CA THR A 170 -16.12 -32.73 34.27
C THR A 170 -14.79 -33.00 33.57
N VAL A 171 -14.70 -34.08 32.80
CA VAL A 171 -13.50 -34.43 32.02
C VAL A 171 -13.85 -34.52 30.54
N LEU A 172 -12.93 -34.02 29.71
CA LEU A 172 -12.97 -34.20 28.26
C LEU A 172 -11.99 -35.31 27.88
N LEU A 173 -12.51 -36.46 27.46
CA LEU A 173 -11.71 -37.52 26.87
C LEU A 173 -11.59 -37.26 25.36
N THR A 174 -10.37 -37.26 24.84
CA THR A 174 -10.08 -37.05 23.42
C THR A 174 -9.46 -38.29 22.81
N CYS A 175 -10.05 -38.79 21.74
CA CYS A 175 -9.54 -39.91 20.96
C CYS A 175 -9.27 -39.43 19.53
N THR A 176 -8.02 -39.52 19.06
CA THR A 176 -7.64 -39.17 17.68
C THR A 176 -7.15 -40.42 16.96
N VAL A 177 -7.92 -40.83 15.96
CA VAL A 177 -7.62 -42.01 15.14
C VAL A 177 -7.29 -41.55 13.72
N GLN A 178 -6.19 -42.06 13.16
CA GLN A 178 -5.87 -41.88 11.75
C GLN A 178 -6.09 -43.20 11.00
N ALA A 179 -6.85 -43.13 9.90
CA ALA A 179 -7.03 -44.23 8.97
C ALA A 179 -7.51 -43.69 7.60
N SER A 180 -7.30 -44.46 6.55
CA SER A 180 -7.93 -44.26 5.25
C SER A 180 -8.44 -45.60 4.75
N PRO A 181 -9.77 -45.81 4.62
CA PRO A 181 -10.86 -44.84 4.77
C PRO A 181 -11.09 -44.38 6.23
N PRO A 182 -11.80 -43.25 6.45
CA PRO A 182 -12.13 -42.76 7.79
C PRO A 182 -12.87 -43.84 8.61
N PRO A 183 -12.45 -44.11 9.86
CA PRO A 183 -13.03 -45.16 10.68
C PRO A 183 -14.29 -44.68 11.42
N GLN A 184 -15.15 -45.62 11.83
CA GLN A 184 -16.23 -45.35 12.77
C GLN A 184 -15.70 -45.43 14.20
N VAL A 185 -15.83 -44.34 14.98
CA VAL A 185 -15.34 -44.26 16.36
C VAL A 185 -16.52 -44.32 17.33
N THR A 186 -16.40 -45.11 18.38
CA THR A 186 -17.38 -45.25 19.47
C THR A 186 -16.67 -45.11 20.81
N TRP A 187 -17.37 -44.55 21.81
CA TRP A 187 -16.89 -44.39 23.18
C TRP A 187 -17.45 -45.48 24.08
#